data_AF-A0A7C5TMG4-F1
#
_entry.id   AF-A0A7C5TMG4-F1
#
_cell.length_a   1.000
_cell.length_b   1.000
_cell.length_c   1.000
_cell.angle_alpha   90.00
_cell.angle_beta   90.00
_cell.angle_gamma   90.00
#
_symmetry.space_group_name_H-M   'P 1'
#
loop_
_entity.id
_entity.type
_entity.pdbx_description
1 polymer ?
#
loop_
_entity_poly.entity_id
_entity_poly.type
_entity_poly.pdbx_seq_one_letter_code
_entity_poly.pdbx_strand_id
1 'polypeptide(L)' 'PWNCAGSFRSERLGVALFERMEGDDPTALMGLPLIRLVRMLEAVGLDPLAPGAGGA' A
#
# COMPACT_ATOMS: atom_id res chain seq x y z
N PRO A 1 -2.88 -18.56 -6.36
CA PRO A 1 -3.06 -17.51 -7.39
C PRO A 1 -1.75 -17.34 -8.19
N TRP A 2 -1.79 -17.63 -9.50
CA TRP A 2 -0.58 -17.75 -10.33
C TRP A 2 0.18 -16.43 -10.59
N ASN A 3 -0.43 -15.28 -10.31
CA ASN A 3 0.16 -13.94 -10.45
C ASN A 3 0.28 -13.20 -9.10
N CYS A 4 0.59 -13.91 -8.01
CA CYS A 4 0.76 -13.30 -6.69
C CYS A 4 2.01 -13.82 -6.01
N ALA A 5 2.87 -12.92 -5.51
CA ALA A 5 4.01 -13.29 -4.69
C ALA A 5 3.51 -14.05 -3.45
N GLY A 6 4.11 -15.22 -3.15
CA GLY A 6 3.73 -16.04 -2.00
C GLY A 6 2.37 -16.77 -2.10
N SER A 7 1.76 -16.85 -3.29
CA SER A 7 0.47 -17.54 -3.52
C SER A 7 -0.69 -17.04 -2.65
N PHE A 8 -0.61 -15.81 -2.16
CA PHE A 8 -1.61 -15.21 -1.27
C PHE A 8 -2.01 -13.82 -1.77
N ARG A 9 -3.27 -13.43 -1.52
CA ARG A 9 -3.78 -12.06 -1.66
C ARG A 9 -4.59 -11.71 -0.43
N SER A 10 -4.09 -10.78 0.38
CA SER A 10 -4.78 -10.24 1.56
C SER A 10 -6.11 -9.57 1.21
N GLU A 11 -6.22 -8.98 0.02
CA GLU A 11 -7.40 -8.23 -0.42
C GLU A 11 -8.55 -9.12 -0.93
N ARG A 12 -8.37 -10.45 -0.95
CA ARG A 12 -9.40 -11.43 -1.34
C ARG A 12 -9.43 -12.57 -0.34
N LEU A 13 -9.83 -13.78 -0.75
CA LEU A 13 -9.98 -14.95 0.12
C LEU A 13 -8.68 -15.36 0.85
N GLY A 14 -7.52 -14.81 0.47
CA GLY A 14 -6.28 -15.09 1.17
C GLY A 14 -6.33 -14.71 2.64
N VAL A 15 -7.03 -13.63 3.03
CA VAL A 15 -7.10 -13.19 4.45
C VAL A 15 -7.64 -14.28 5.38
N ALA A 16 -8.49 -15.18 4.87
CA ALA A 16 -9.03 -16.30 5.64
C ALA A 16 -7.97 -17.34 6.07
N LEU A 17 -6.75 -17.25 5.54
CA LEU A 17 -5.63 -18.11 5.89
C LEU A 17 -4.80 -17.57 7.07
N PHE A 18 -5.11 -16.37 7.58
CA PHE A 18 -4.31 -15.69 8.60
C PHE A 18 -5.16 -15.36 9.83
N GLU A 19 -4.61 -15.65 11.01
CA GLU A 19 -5.23 -15.30 12.30
C GLU A 19 -4.98 -13.82 12.67
N ARG A 20 -3.83 -13.27 12.25
CA ARG A 20 -3.45 -11.86 12.49
C ARG A 20 -2.54 -11.36 11.39
N MET A 21 -2.64 -10.06 11.11
CA MET A 21 -1.68 -9.30 10.31
C MET A 21 -1.19 -8.12 11.15
N GLU A 22 0.12 -7.88 11.17
CA GLU A 22 0.74 -6.83 11.97
C GLU A 22 1.71 -6.01 11.12
N GLY A 23 1.62 -4.69 11.23
CA GLY A 23 2.45 -3.76 10.48
C GLY A 23 1.84 -2.36 10.49
N ASP A 24 2.68 -1.36 10.36
CA ASP A 24 2.28 0.05 10.43
C ASP A 24 1.62 0.55 9.13
N ASP A 25 1.65 -0.26 8.06
CA ASP A 25 1.13 0.10 6.75
C ASP A 25 0.46 -1.09 6.06
N PRO A 26 -0.88 -1.12 5.99
CA PRO A 26 -1.62 -2.20 5.35
C PRO A 26 -1.36 -2.28 3.83
N THR A 27 -0.92 -1.19 3.19
CA THR A 27 -0.62 -1.13 1.75
C THR A 27 0.74 -1.76 1.43
N ALA A 28 1.63 -1.88 2.42
CA ALA A 28 2.88 -2.62 2.29
C ALA A 28 2.65 -4.07 1.84
N LEU A 29 1.58 -4.70 2.33
CA LEU A 29 1.23 -6.08 1.98
C LEU A 29 0.71 -6.22 0.54
N MET A 30 0.23 -5.14 -0.06
CA MET A 30 -0.17 -5.10 -1.47
C MET A 30 1.03 -4.91 -2.41
N GLY A 31 2.20 -4.54 -1.88
CA GLY A 31 3.45 -4.38 -2.63
C GLY A 31 4.03 -2.96 -2.64
N LEU A 32 3.36 -1.98 -2.03
CA LEU A 32 3.88 -0.61 -1.92
C LEU A 32 3.47 0.03 -0.59
N PRO A 33 4.41 0.31 0.34
CA PRO A 33 4.08 0.96 1.61
C PRO A 33 3.81 2.46 1.40
N LEU A 34 2.55 2.85 1.16
CA LEU A 34 2.14 4.22 0.89
C LEU A 34 2.46 5.18 2.03
N ILE A 35 2.36 4.77 3.30
CA ILE A 35 2.69 5.63 4.44
C ILE A 35 4.18 5.99 4.43
N ARG A 36 5.03 5.02 4.10
CA ARG A 36 6.46 5.25 3.91
C ARG A 36 6.72 6.12 2.68
N LEU A 37 6.02 5.85 1.58
CA LEU A 37 6.17 6.58 0.33
C LEU A 37 5.79 8.06 0.50
N VAL A 38 4.68 8.38 1.17
CA VAL A 38 4.27 9.76 1.48
C VAL A 38 5.39 10.49 2.21
N ARG A 39 5.97 9.89 3.25
CA ARG A 39 7.11 10.46 3.98
C ARG A 39 8.33 10.68 3.09
N MET A 40 8.60 9.78 2.14
CA MET A 40 9.69 9.94 1.17
C MET A 40 9.43 11.07 0.18
N LEU A 41 8.19 11.23 -0.29
CA LEU A 41 7.78 12.33 -1.17
C LEU A 41 7.89 13.67 -0.46
N GLU A 42 7.39 13.76 0.77
CA GLU A 42 7.51 14.96 1.60
C GLU A 42 8.97 15.37 1.80
N ALA A 43 9.87 14.39 2.01
CA ALA A 43 11.30 14.64 2.18
C ALA A 43 11.99 15.23 0.93
N VAL A 44 11.43 15.02 -0.27
CA VAL A 44 11.92 15.64 -1.51
C VAL A 44 11.10 16.88 -1.92
N GLY A 45 10.24 17.38 -1.03
CA GLY A 45 9.42 18.57 -1.26
C GLY A 45 8.19 18.33 -2.14
N LEU A 46 7.77 17.08 -2.31
CA LEU A 46 6.56 16.71 -3.04
C LEU A 46 5.43 16.40 -2.04
N ASP A 47 4.34 17.17 -2.10
CA ASP A 47 3.13 16.91 -1.32
C ASP A 47 2.13 16.10 -2.17
N PRO A 48 1.91 14.80 -1.89
CA PRO A 48 0.99 13.96 -2.65
C PRO A 48 -0.49 14.32 -2.43
N LEU A 49 -0.81 15.15 -1.45
CA LEU A 49 -2.17 15.63 -1.15
C LEU A 49 -2.38 17.09 -1.57
N ALA A 50 -1.35 17.73 -2.14
CA ALA A 50 -1.49 19.05 -2.71
C ALA A 50 -2.64 19.04 -3.74
N PRO A 51 -3.54 20.04 -3.73
CA PRO A 51 -4.59 20.13 -4.71
C PRO A 51 -3.97 20.13 -6.10
N GLY A 52 -4.20 19.05 -6.86
CA GLY A 52 -3.63 18.91 -8.19
C GLY A 52 -4.12 20.02 -9.11
N ALA A 53 -3.24 20.49 -10.00
CA ALA A 53 -3.59 21.27 -11.19
C ALA A 53 -4.36 20.39 -12.21
N GLY A 54 -5.43 19.73 -11.75
CA GLY A 54 -6.24 18.76 -12.48
C GLY A 54 -7.70 18.88 -12.06
N GLY A 55 -8.28 20.05 -12.31
CA GLY A 55 -9.72 20.19 -12.48
C GLY A 55 -10.06 19.99 -13.95
N ALA A 56 -10.47 18.77 -14.32
CA ALA A 56 -11.29 18.42 -15.49
C ALA A 56 -11.73 16.96 -15.36
#